data_AF-A0A942E845-F1
#
_entry.id   AF-A0A942E845-F1
#
_cell.length_a   1.000
_cell.length_b   1.000
_cell.length_c   1.000
_cell.angle_alpha   90.00
_cell.angle_beta   90.00
_cell.angle_gamma   90.00
#
_symmetry.space_group_name_H-M   'P 1'
#
loop_
_entity.id
_entity.type
_entity.pdbx_description
1 polymer ?
#
loop_
_entity_poly.entity_id
_entity_poly.type
_entity_poly.pdbx_seq_one_letter_code
_entity_poly.pdbx_strand_id
1 'polypeptide(L)' 'MTDPKPSPFKLNRTRLFLLAMGVLVVLIAISTAMGGLSSYQQLKEAANEARAEAAATSAEAPAE' A
#
# COMPACT_ATOMS: atom_id res chain seq x y z
N MET A 1 -50.60 17.51 -2.17
CA MET A 1 -49.34 17.57 -1.40
C MET A 1 -48.51 16.36 -1.79
N THR A 2 -47.42 16.55 -2.55
CA THR A 2 -46.47 15.48 -2.90
C THR A 2 -45.15 15.79 -2.22
N ASP A 3 -45.05 15.42 -0.94
CA ASP A 3 -43.79 15.51 -0.21
C ASP A 3 -42.77 14.56 -0.85
N PRO A 4 -41.59 15.05 -1.28
CA PRO A 4 -40.58 14.19 -1.89
C PRO A 4 -40.02 13.25 -0.83
N LYS A 5 -40.42 11.98 -0.89
CA LYS A 5 -39.94 10.90 -0.01
C LYS A 5 -38.40 10.93 0.04
N PRO A 6 -37.78 11.08 1.23
CA PRO A 6 -36.32 11.10 1.33
C PRO A 6 -35.78 9.71 0.97
N SER A 7 -35.27 9.56 -0.25
CA SER A 7 -34.69 8.30 -0.70
C SER A 7 -33.41 7.99 0.10
N PRO A 8 -33.21 6.74 0.57
CA PRO A 8 -32.00 6.33 1.27
C PRO A 8 -30.75 6.47 0.38
N PHE A 9 -30.92 6.46 -0.95
CA PHE A 9 -29.85 6.68 -1.93
C PHE A 9 -29.79 8.12 -2.46
N LYS A 10 -30.53 9.06 -1.85
CA LYS A 10 -30.40 10.47 -2.23
C LYS A 10 -28.98 10.93 -1.89
N LEU A 11 -28.20 11.20 -2.95
CA LEU A 11 -26.80 11.59 -2.90
C LEU A 11 -26.70 13.03 -2.35
N ASN A 12 -26.67 13.14 -1.02
CA ASN A 12 -26.28 14.38 -0.36
C ASN A 12 -24.75 14.53 -0.43
N ARG A 13 -24.24 15.78 -0.50
CA ARG A 13 -22.79 16.07 -0.55
C ARG A 13 -21.99 15.29 0.49
N THR A 14 -22.50 15.17 1.72
CA THR A 14 -21.86 14.41 2.80
C THR A 14 -21.79 12.91 2.49
N ARG A 15 -22.84 12.31 1.92
CA ARG A 15 -22.86 10.90 1.54
C ARG A 15 -21.92 10.62 0.36
N LEU A 16 -21.87 11.54 -0.61
CA LEU A 16 -20.93 11.45 -1.72
C LEU A 16 -19.48 11.51 -1.25
N PHE A 17 -19.17 12.42 -0.31
CA PHE A 17 -17.85 12.49 0.31
C PHE A 17 -17.51 11.19 1.04
N LEU A 18 -18.42 10.66 1.84
CA LEU A 18 -18.20 9.43 2.60
C LEU A 18 -18.02 8.19 1.69
N LEU A 19 -18.78 8.13 0.59
CA LEU A 19 -18.61 7.11 -0.45
C LEU A 19 -17.23 7.21 -1.10
N ALA A 20 -16.81 8.41 -1.51
CA ALA A 20 -15.50 8.64 -2.12
C ALA A 20 -14.36 8.28 -1.16
N MET A 21 -14.49 8.64 0.11
CA MET A 21 -13.52 8.30 1.16
C MET A 21 -13.45 6.78 1.35
N GLY A 22 -14.59 6.09 1.41
CA GLY A 22 -14.65 4.62 1.48
C GLY A 22 -13.97 3.95 0.28
N VAL A 23 -14.24 4.43 -0.94
CA VAL A 23 -13.60 3.91 -2.16
C VAL A 23 -12.09 4.09 -2.11
N LEU A 24 -11.60 5.25 -1.65
CA LEU A 24 -10.17 5.51 -1.52
C LEU A 24 -9.49 4.52 -0.55
N VAL A 25 -10.11 4.25 0.60
CA VAL A 25 -9.59 3.26 1.56
C VAL A 25 -9.54 1.86 0.96
N VAL A 26 -10.59 1.45 0.22
CA VAL A 26 -10.63 0.15 -0.44
C VAL A 26 -9.52 0.02 -1.48
N LEU A 27 -9.27 1.06 -2.28
CA LEU A 27 -8.18 1.07 -3.25
C LEU A 27 -6.82 0.90 -2.56
N ILE A 28 -6.56 1.66 -1.50
CA ILE A 28 -5.31 1.55 -0.72
C ILE A 28 -5.16 0.15 -0.11
N ALA A 29 -6.24 -0.41 0.44
CA ALA A 29 -6.22 -1.75 1.01
C ALA A 29 -5.87 -2.81 -0.04
N ILE A 30 -6.45 -2.72 -1.24
CA ILE A 30 -6.14 -3.62 -2.35
C ILE A 30 -4.68 -3.44 -2.80
N SER A 31 -4.20 -2.20 -2.97
CA SER A 31 -2.79 -1.93 -3.31
C SER A 31 -1.83 -2.49 -2.27
N THR A 32 -2.20 -2.41 -0.99
CA THR A 32 -1.39 -2.95 0.11
C THR A 32 -1.40 -4.48 0.11
N ALA A 33 -2.58 -5.09 -0.10
CA ALA A 33 -2.76 -6.53 -0.17
C ALA A 33 -2.09 -7.16 -1.42
N MET A 34 -2.07 -6.47 -2.56
CA MET A 34 -1.50 -6.96 -3.80
C MET A 34 0.00 -6.68 -3.97
N GLY A 35 0.65 -5.91 -3.07
CA GLY A 35 2.08 -5.65 -3.24
C GLY A 35 2.73 -4.67 -2.26
N GLY A 36 1.96 -3.87 -1.51
CA GLY A 36 2.55 -2.93 -0.54
C GLY A 36 3.40 -3.60 0.55
N LEU A 37 3.02 -4.80 1.00
CA LEU A 37 3.83 -5.57 1.97
C LEU A 37 5.02 -6.29 1.29
N SER A 38 4.92 -6.58 0.00
CA SER A 38 5.99 -7.21 -0.80
C SER A 38 7.17 -6.24 -0.98
N SER A 39 6.92 -4.94 -1.20
CA SER A 39 8.01 -3.96 -1.34
C SER A 39 8.90 -3.86 -0.09
N TYR A 40 8.35 -3.96 1.12
CA TYR A 40 9.17 -3.98 2.34
C TYR A 40 10.01 -5.26 2.46
N GLN A 41 9.48 -6.40 2.02
CA GLN A 41 10.24 -7.65 1.99
C GLN A 41 11.35 -7.61 0.92
N GLN A 42 11.05 -7.12 -0.28
CA GLN A 42 12.01 -6.95 -1.37
C GLN A 42 13.16 -6.00 -0.98
N LEU A 43 12.86 -4.86 -0.34
CA LEU A 43 13.90 -3.94 0.14
C LEU A 43 14.77 -4.57 1.22
N LYS A 44 14.17 -5.40 2.10
CA LYS A 44 14.91 -6.13 3.14
C LYS A 44 15.78 -7.23 2.53
N GLU A 45 15.28 -7.98 1.56
CA GLU A 45 16.04 -9.00 0.82
C GLU A 45 17.20 -8.36 0.04
N ALA A 46 16.95 -7.31 -0.72
CA ALA A 46 18.00 -6.58 -1.45
C ALA A 46 19.08 -6.02 -0.51
N ALA A 47 18.68 -5.48 0.65
CA ALA A 47 19.64 -5.01 1.66
C ALA A 47 20.45 -6.17 2.28
N ASN A 48 19.87 -7.36 2.39
CA ASN A 48 20.54 -8.53 2.93
C ASN A 48 21.52 -9.14 1.90
N GLU A 49 21.13 -9.21 0.63
CA GLU A 49 22.02 -9.59 -0.49
C GLU A 49 23.21 -8.64 -0.60
N ALA A 50 22.98 -7.32 -0.60
CA ALA A 50 24.06 -6.34 -0.66
C ALA A 50 25.04 -6.46 0.53
N ARG A 51 24.54 -6.80 1.73
CA ARG A 51 25.38 -7.07 2.90
C ARG A 51 26.17 -8.37 2.75
N ALA A 52 25.55 -9.42 2.21
CA ALA A 52 26.23 -10.69 1.96
C ALA A 52 27.34 -10.54 0.90
N GLU A 53 27.08 -9.78 -0.16
CA GLU A 53 28.04 -9.47 -1.23
C GLU A 53 29.22 -8.62 -0.71
N ALA A 54 28.94 -7.62 0.14
CA ALA A 54 29.97 -6.84 0.81
C ALA A 54 30.83 -7.70 1.76
N ALA A 55 30.22 -8.64 2.49
CA ALA A 55 30.94 -9.55 3.37
C ALA A 55 31.81 -10.56 2.61
N ALA A 56 31.33 -11.09 1.48
CA ALA A 56 32.10 -11.97 0.60
C ALA A 56 33.31 -11.24 -0.03
N THR A 57 33.11 -10.01 -0.51
CA THR A 57 34.19 -9.17 -1.05
C THR A 57 35.24 -8.81 0.00
N SER A 58 34.83 -8.66 1.27
CA SER A 58 35.74 -8.37 2.38
C SER A 58 36.53 -9.59 2.87
N ALA A 59 36.04 -10.80 2.62
CA ALA A 59 36.72 -12.06 2.94
C ALA A 59 37.72 -12.49 1.85
N GLU A 60 37.57 -11.96 0.63
CA GLU A 60 38.46 -12.17 -0.52
C GLU A 60 39.35 -10.94 -0.79
N ALA A 61 39.63 -10.12 0.24
CA ALA A 61 40.78 -9.22 0.20
C ALA A 61 42.02 -10.05 0.54
N PRO A 62 43.00 -10.17 -0.38
CA PRO A 62 44.15 -11.04 -0.18
C PRO A 62 44.91 -10.57 1.06
N ALA A 63 45.16 -11.49 1.98
CA ALA A 63 46.26 -11.32 2.91
C ALA A 63 47.53 -11.14 2.07
N GLU A 64 48.25 -10.04 2.33
CA GLU A 64 49.54 -9.69 1.73
C GLU A 64 50.53 -10.86 1.68
#